data_AF-A0A2P6VEC3-F1
#
_entry.id   AF-A0A2P6VEC3-F1
#
_cell.length_a   1.000
_cell.length_b   1.000
_cell.length_c   1.000
_cell.angle_alpha   90.00
_cell.angle_beta   90.00
_cell.angle_gamma   90.00
#
_symmetry.space_group_name_H-M   'P 1'
#
loop_
_entity.id
_entity.type
_entity.pdbx_description
1 polymer ?
#
loop_
_entity_poly.entity_id
_entity_poly.type
_entity_poly.pdbx_seq_one_letter_code
_entity_poly.pdbx_strand_id
1 'polypeptide(L)'
;MLSLPQAAAKQDLQALFRNKACLKLGFGLVHDLRAIAAALGSEGASCIAVVDPACDLGCTHRFLRHRGAPGVHKAIDLGLSGLVEAQLGAGLDKRQQCSAWGERPLSAEQRRYAAADAACLLGLLGSLVEGVGTPEEWPMAEGGGSAGGGQGAGEEAAGEEAAGEEAAATVAAEVAAAAAEVEGASDGGAATAEEQQQQQQQQQQQRVQGGWQQEVQRADGQQEERPSPLLGGCSPAQLRAAAAAWGARLEINGSRAVRRSGSRMGRRKQQRGGGGAAAEGLPPGCSSFPLHVPWLDAAKRLTGTPRFLCDVMVEGLARQLRLCGFDAESLQESMERSPRHAVWRCMVERGEGEGRVVLTRDQTFVGAHYSDQAFLVGADTKREQLEEVLAAFGLVVTSDDLLTRCARCNGEFIPDPVPAELLPAGHDVPPGILAQHPDFWVCSRCSGVFWQGNQYSRAMQQMNELIEKMQQATLQPAGR
;
A
#
# COMPACT_ATOMS: atom_id res chain seq x y z
N MET A 1 11.17 -16.88 25.24
CA MET A 1 11.07 -15.97 24.08
C MET A 1 12.19 -16.32 23.13
N LEU A 2 11.89 -16.79 21.92
CA LEU A 2 12.88 -17.05 20.89
C LEU A 2 13.52 -15.71 20.51
N SER A 3 14.79 -15.48 20.88
CA SER A 3 15.58 -14.40 20.30
C SER A 3 15.99 -14.85 18.90
N LEU A 4 15.17 -14.56 17.89
CA LEU A 4 15.65 -14.59 16.51
C LEU A 4 16.94 -13.75 16.46
N PRO A 5 18.03 -14.23 15.82
CA PRO A 5 19.18 -13.38 15.55
C PRO A 5 18.68 -12.21 14.68
N GLN A 6 18.40 -11.06 15.31
CA GLN A 6 17.63 -9.97 14.71
C GLN A 6 18.26 -9.48 13.40
N ALA A 7 19.59 -9.60 13.27
CA ALA A 7 20.32 -9.19 12.08
C ALA A 7 20.12 -10.12 10.87
N ALA A 8 20.15 -11.44 11.04
CA ALA A 8 19.99 -12.40 9.95
C ALA A 8 18.54 -12.42 9.45
N ALA A 9 17.58 -12.52 10.39
CA ALA A 9 16.16 -12.45 10.06
C ALA A 9 15.79 -11.12 9.36
N LYS A 10 16.44 -10.01 9.72
CA LYS A 10 16.27 -8.72 9.04
C LYS A 10 16.72 -8.77 7.57
N GLN A 11 17.90 -9.31 7.28
CA GLN A 11 18.42 -9.38 5.92
C GLN A 11 17.54 -10.26 5.03
N ASP A 12 17.12 -11.41 5.55
CA ASP A 12 16.27 -12.36 4.81
C ASP A 12 14.89 -11.77 4.52
N LEU A 13 14.26 -11.12 5.51
CA LEU A 13 12.98 -10.43 5.29
C LEU A 13 13.11 -9.27 4.30
N GLN A 14 14.18 -8.47 4.39
CA GLN A 14 14.42 -7.40 3.42
C GLN A 14 14.63 -7.94 2.01
N ALA A 15 15.39 -9.03 1.86
CA ALA A 15 15.62 -9.69 0.59
C ALA A 15 14.30 -10.20 0.00
N LEU A 16 13.49 -10.90 0.80
CA LEU A 16 12.19 -11.44 0.38
C LEU A 16 11.22 -10.33 -0.07
N PHE A 17 10.98 -9.34 0.80
CA PHE A 17 9.97 -8.31 0.53
C PHE A 17 10.37 -7.36 -0.60
N ARG A 18 11.68 -7.20 -0.90
CA ARG A 18 12.18 -6.38 -2.02
C ARG A 18 12.47 -7.18 -3.28
N ASN A 19 12.36 -8.52 -3.24
CA ASN A 19 12.61 -9.33 -4.41
C ASN A 19 11.51 -9.10 -5.45
N LYS A 20 11.88 -8.46 -6.57
CA LYS A 20 10.96 -8.14 -7.66
C LYS A 20 10.49 -9.35 -8.45
N ALA A 21 11.20 -10.48 -8.36
CA ALA A 21 10.79 -11.73 -8.99
C ALA A 21 9.72 -12.47 -8.17
N CYS A 22 9.46 -12.05 -6.93
CA CYS A 22 8.49 -12.69 -6.04
C CYS A 22 7.30 -11.75 -5.78
N LEU A 23 6.10 -12.13 -6.21
CA LEU A 23 4.88 -11.40 -5.86
C LEU A 23 4.45 -11.75 -4.43
N LYS A 24 4.27 -10.73 -3.60
CA LYS A 24 3.76 -10.90 -2.23
C LYS A 24 2.24 -10.77 -2.24
N LEU A 25 1.53 -11.88 -2.02
CA LEU A 25 0.08 -11.92 -1.93
C LEU A 25 -0.37 -11.69 -0.49
N GLY A 26 -1.51 -11.04 -0.31
CA GLY A 26 -2.18 -10.96 0.99
C GLY A 26 -3.63 -10.51 0.88
N PHE A 27 -4.29 -10.41 2.04
CA PHE A 27 -5.65 -9.90 2.17
C PHE A 27 -5.70 -8.99 3.39
N GLY A 28 -5.81 -7.68 3.18
CA GLY A 28 -5.47 -6.72 4.23
C GLY A 28 -3.97 -6.68 4.50
N LEU A 29 -3.14 -6.98 3.49
CA LEU A 29 -1.69 -7.25 3.60
C LEU A 29 -0.94 -6.17 4.40
N VAL A 30 -1.34 -4.92 4.23
CA VAL A 30 -0.70 -3.78 4.91
C VAL A 30 -0.86 -3.85 6.42
N HIS A 31 -2.02 -4.29 6.91
CA HIS A 31 -2.24 -4.47 8.34
C HIS A 31 -1.25 -5.50 8.89
N ASP A 32 -1.05 -6.60 8.18
CA ASP A 32 -0.10 -7.64 8.56
C ASP A 32 1.33 -7.13 8.52
N LEU A 33 1.72 -6.41 7.46
CA LEU A 33 3.06 -5.83 7.36
C LEU A 33 3.36 -4.83 8.49
N ARG A 34 2.36 -4.04 8.92
CA ARG A 34 2.49 -3.14 10.09
C ARG A 34 2.60 -3.93 11.40
N ALA A 35 1.80 -4.99 11.56
CA ALA A 35 1.87 -5.86 12.74
C ALA A 35 3.22 -6.58 12.83
N ILE A 36 3.76 -7.09 11.71
CA ILE A 36 5.09 -7.69 11.64
C ILE A 36 6.17 -6.64 11.96
N ALA A 37 6.10 -5.45 11.36
CA ALA A 37 7.04 -4.37 11.66
C ALA A 37 7.02 -3.99 13.15
N ALA A 38 5.84 -3.92 13.78
CA ALA A 38 5.71 -3.65 15.21
C ALA A 38 6.29 -4.78 16.08
N ALA A 39 6.04 -6.04 15.72
CA ALA A 39 6.56 -7.21 16.42
C ALA A 39 8.09 -7.31 16.37
N LEU A 40 8.71 -6.77 15.33
CA LEU A 40 10.16 -6.69 15.15
C LEU A 40 10.81 -5.46 15.82
N GLY A 41 10.04 -4.63 16.53
CA GLY A 41 10.54 -3.49 17.30
C GLY A 41 11.15 -2.38 16.44
N SER A 42 12.18 -1.69 16.95
CA SER A 42 12.81 -0.54 16.30
C SER A 42 13.40 -0.86 14.92
N GLU A 43 13.81 -2.11 14.70
CA GLU A 43 14.39 -2.57 13.44
C GLU A 43 13.33 -2.98 12.42
N GLY A 44 12.14 -3.38 12.86
CA GLY A 44 11.05 -3.90 12.01
C GLY A 44 10.59 -2.93 10.93
N ALA A 45 10.53 -1.64 11.26
CA ALA A 45 10.23 -0.59 10.30
C ALA A 45 11.26 -0.51 9.16
N SER A 46 12.53 -0.86 9.42
CA SER A 46 13.53 -0.92 8.36
C SER A 46 13.45 -2.21 7.54
N CYS A 47 13.00 -3.32 8.14
CA CYS A 47 12.91 -4.63 7.49
C CYS A 47 11.84 -4.66 6.39
N ILE A 48 10.68 -4.03 6.66
CA ILE A 48 9.49 -4.09 5.80
C ILE A 48 9.15 -2.67 5.28
N ALA A 49 10.16 -1.80 5.17
CA ALA A 49 9.96 -0.42 4.72
C ALA A 49 9.39 -0.34 3.30
N VAL A 50 9.76 -1.30 2.45
CA VAL A 50 9.36 -1.39 1.05
C VAL A 50 9.00 -2.84 0.76
N VAL A 51 7.82 -3.04 0.18
CA VAL A 51 7.39 -4.33 -0.37
C VAL A 51 7.10 -4.16 -1.86
N ASP A 52 7.78 -4.93 -2.71
CA ASP A 52 7.74 -4.73 -4.16
C ASP A 52 8.05 -6.05 -4.93
N PRO A 53 7.14 -6.59 -5.76
CA PRO A 53 5.73 -6.22 -5.88
C PRO A 53 4.85 -6.90 -4.82
N ALA A 54 3.81 -6.20 -4.37
CA ALA A 54 2.75 -6.71 -3.50
C ALA A 54 1.40 -6.68 -4.23
N CYS A 55 0.50 -7.60 -3.90
CA CYS A 55 -0.87 -7.63 -4.39
C CYS A 55 -1.81 -7.99 -3.25
N ASP A 56 -2.76 -7.09 -2.97
CA ASP A 56 -3.82 -7.32 -2.01
C ASP A 56 -5.05 -7.84 -2.76
N LEU A 57 -5.44 -9.09 -2.46
CA LEU A 57 -6.53 -9.77 -3.17
C LEU A 57 -7.91 -9.18 -2.83
N GLY A 58 -8.07 -8.54 -1.68
CA GLY A 58 -9.30 -7.80 -1.35
C GLY A 58 -9.45 -6.57 -2.25
N CYS A 59 -8.36 -5.80 -2.41
CA CYS A 59 -8.31 -4.65 -3.32
C CYS A 59 -8.51 -5.08 -4.78
N THR A 60 -7.84 -6.17 -5.19
CA THR A 60 -7.91 -6.70 -6.55
C THR A 60 -9.30 -7.22 -6.86
N HIS A 61 -9.92 -8.01 -5.99
CA HIS A 61 -11.31 -8.44 -6.14
C HIS A 61 -12.26 -7.25 -6.26
N ARG A 62 -12.17 -6.25 -5.35
CA ARG A 62 -13.02 -5.06 -5.39
C ARG A 62 -12.90 -4.34 -6.74
N PHE A 63 -11.69 -4.21 -7.25
CA PHE A 63 -11.40 -3.57 -8.53
C PHE A 63 -11.97 -4.34 -9.72
N LEU A 64 -11.76 -5.67 -9.77
CA LEU A 64 -12.27 -6.51 -10.84
C LEU A 64 -13.80 -6.59 -10.84
N ARG A 65 -14.40 -6.66 -9.65
CA ARG A 65 -15.85 -6.64 -9.44
C ARG A 65 -16.50 -5.35 -9.96
N HIS A 66 -15.90 -4.18 -9.68
CA HIS A 66 -16.40 -2.90 -10.21
C HIS A 66 -16.38 -2.85 -11.74
N ARG A 67 -15.50 -3.62 -12.38
CA ARG A 67 -15.43 -3.74 -13.84
C ARG A 67 -16.40 -4.75 -14.42
N GLY A 68 -17.12 -5.48 -13.57
CA GLY A 68 -17.93 -6.62 -14.03
C GLY A 68 -17.08 -7.69 -14.70
N ALA A 69 -15.84 -7.89 -14.23
CA ALA A 69 -14.97 -8.94 -14.78
C ALA A 69 -15.69 -10.31 -14.68
N PRO A 70 -15.65 -11.13 -15.74
CA PRO A 70 -16.28 -12.44 -15.71
C PRO A 70 -15.68 -13.31 -14.60
N GLY A 71 -16.46 -14.23 -14.07
CA GLY A 71 -16.03 -15.10 -12.98
C GLY A 71 -15.75 -14.41 -11.64
N VAL A 72 -15.87 -13.07 -11.52
CA VAL A 72 -15.66 -12.35 -10.25
C VAL A 72 -16.99 -12.16 -9.53
N HIS A 73 -17.03 -12.59 -8.27
CA HIS A 73 -18.24 -12.51 -7.46
C HIS A 73 -18.68 -11.05 -7.19
N LYS A 74 -20.00 -10.81 -7.12
CA LYS A 74 -20.58 -9.44 -7.03
C LYS A 74 -20.73 -8.88 -5.61
N ALA A 75 -20.50 -9.69 -4.59
CA ALA A 75 -20.64 -9.27 -3.20
C ALA A 75 -19.65 -8.16 -2.78
N ILE A 76 -20.14 -7.29 -1.90
CA ILE A 76 -19.41 -6.18 -1.28
C ILE A 76 -18.95 -6.55 0.14
N ASP A 77 -17.92 -5.86 0.63
CA ASP A 77 -17.50 -5.86 2.03
C ASP A 77 -17.23 -7.25 2.65
N LEU A 78 -16.74 -8.17 1.82
CA LEU A 78 -16.35 -9.50 2.26
C LEU A 78 -14.97 -9.46 2.94
N GLY A 79 -14.86 -10.05 4.12
CA GLY A 79 -13.55 -10.47 4.66
C GLY A 79 -13.03 -11.72 3.94
N LEU A 80 -11.77 -12.10 4.17
CA LEU A 80 -11.09 -13.19 3.44
C LEU A 80 -11.97 -14.43 3.30
N SER A 81 -12.41 -15.02 4.41
CA SER A 81 -13.26 -16.21 4.39
C SER A 81 -14.54 -16.06 3.58
N GLY A 82 -15.18 -14.88 3.61
CA GLY A 82 -16.40 -14.65 2.83
C GLY A 82 -16.10 -14.54 1.35
N LEU A 83 -14.94 -13.97 0.99
CA LEU A 83 -14.48 -13.95 -0.39
C LEU A 83 -14.08 -15.34 -0.89
N VAL A 84 -13.38 -16.13 -0.07
CA VAL A 84 -13.05 -17.53 -0.38
C VAL A 84 -14.35 -18.34 -0.59
N GLU A 85 -15.34 -18.19 0.29
CA GLU A 85 -16.64 -18.86 0.13
C GLU A 85 -17.34 -18.43 -1.17
N ALA A 86 -17.38 -17.13 -1.43
CA ALA A 86 -18.07 -16.59 -2.61
C ALA A 86 -17.39 -16.95 -3.93
N GLN A 87 -16.06 -17.07 -3.95
CA GLN A 87 -15.25 -17.25 -5.15
C GLN A 87 -14.89 -18.73 -5.40
N LEU A 88 -14.66 -19.49 -4.33
CA LEU A 88 -14.22 -20.89 -4.37
C LEU A 88 -15.27 -21.86 -3.80
N GLY A 89 -16.45 -21.38 -3.38
CA GLY A 89 -17.55 -22.21 -2.89
C GLY A 89 -17.40 -22.74 -1.45
N ALA A 90 -16.24 -22.57 -0.81
CA ALA A 90 -15.99 -23.05 0.55
C ALA A 90 -15.26 -22.00 1.39
N GLY A 91 -15.88 -21.58 2.50
CA GLY A 91 -15.27 -20.63 3.44
C GLY A 91 -14.17 -21.25 4.30
N LEU A 92 -13.39 -20.39 4.95
CA LEU A 92 -12.40 -20.81 5.95
C LEU A 92 -13.07 -21.14 7.28
N ASP A 93 -12.62 -22.21 7.93
CA ASP A 93 -13.04 -22.53 9.31
C ASP A 93 -12.45 -21.52 10.31
N LYS A 94 -13.30 -20.64 10.85
CA LYS A 94 -12.89 -19.57 11.77
C LYS A 94 -12.72 -20.00 13.22
N ARG A 95 -12.93 -21.27 13.58
CA ARG A 95 -12.88 -21.74 14.98
C ARG A 95 -11.57 -21.40 15.69
N GLN A 96 -10.45 -21.39 14.95
CA GLN A 96 -9.12 -21.13 15.50
C GLN A 96 -8.70 -19.65 15.42
N GLN A 97 -9.51 -18.77 14.81
CA GLN A 97 -9.18 -17.36 14.59
C GLN A 97 -8.82 -16.64 15.91
N CYS A 98 -9.61 -16.87 16.96
CA CYS A 98 -9.42 -16.26 18.29
C CYS A 98 -8.87 -17.25 19.34
N SER A 99 -8.11 -18.27 18.90
CA SER A 99 -7.47 -19.24 19.80
C SER A 99 -6.24 -18.65 20.52
N ALA A 100 -5.67 -19.40 21.47
CA ALA A 100 -4.51 -18.98 22.24
C ALA A 100 -3.19 -19.05 21.43
N TRP A 101 -2.99 -18.14 20.48
CA TRP A 101 -1.80 -18.08 19.61
C TRP A 101 -0.46 -17.85 20.33
N GLY A 102 -0.50 -17.46 21.61
CA GLY A 102 0.68 -17.33 22.47
C GLY A 102 1.19 -18.66 23.06
N GLU A 103 0.36 -19.71 23.07
CA GLU A 103 0.72 -21.00 23.67
C GLU A 103 1.68 -21.79 22.79
N ARG A 104 2.51 -22.61 23.42
CA ARG A 104 3.44 -23.50 22.73
C ARG A 104 3.42 -24.89 23.36
N PRO A 105 3.40 -25.98 22.57
CA PRO A 105 3.30 -25.99 21.10
C PRO A 105 1.92 -25.52 20.62
N LEU A 106 1.84 -24.98 19.39
CA LEU A 106 0.54 -24.74 18.76
C LEU A 106 -0.18 -26.06 18.53
N SER A 107 -1.51 -26.08 18.64
CA SER A 107 -2.32 -27.27 18.32
C SER A 107 -2.25 -27.62 16.83
N ALA A 108 -2.61 -28.86 16.46
CA ALA A 108 -2.69 -29.25 15.06
C ALA A 108 -3.74 -28.39 14.31
N GLU A 109 -4.86 -28.10 14.95
CA GLU A 109 -5.93 -27.27 14.39
C GLU A 109 -5.47 -25.83 14.14
N GLN A 110 -4.72 -25.23 15.08
CA GLN A 110 -4.12 -23.91 14.90
C GLN A 110 -3.16 -23.87 13.70
N ARG A 111 -2.31 -24.89 13.56
CA ARG A 111 -1.38 -24.97 12.41
C ARG A 111 -2.13 -25.13 11.08
N ARG A 112 -3.15 -25.99 11.02
CA ARG A 112 -3.96 -26.19 9.81
C ARG A 112 -4.71 -24.91 9.44
N TYR A 113 -5.29 -24.21 10.42
CA TYR A 113 -5.94 -22.93 10.18
C TYR A 113 -4.95 -21.89 9.62
N ALA A 114 -3.78 -21.72 10.24
CA ALA A 114 -2.76 -20.77 9.76
C ALA A 114 -2.26 -21.11 8.34
N ALA A 115 -2.09 -22.40 8.04
CA ALA A 115 -1.71 -22.85 6.70
C ALA A 115 -2.82 -22.58 5.67
N ALA A 116 -4.08 -22.88 6.01
CA ALA A 116 -5.23 -22.65 5.14
C ALA A 116 -5.46 -21.16 4.85
N ASP A 117 -5.30 -20.28 5.84
CA ASP A 117 -5.44 -18.83 5.72
C ASP A 117 -4.42 -18.22 4.73
N ALA A 118 -3.23 -18.83 4.60
CA ALA A 118 -2.24 -18.46 3.58
C ALA A 118 -2.49 -19.16 2.23
N ALA A 119 -2.77 -20.47 2.24
CA ALA A 119 -2.94 -21.27 1.04
C ALA A 119 -4.14 -20.83 0.20
N CYS A 120 -5.24 -20.40 0.84
CA CYS A 120 -6.43 -19.94 0.12
C CYS A 120 -6.18 -18.69 -0.75
N LEU A 121 -5.12 -17.91 -0.46
CA LEU A 121 -4.74 -16.77 -1.29
C LEU A 121 -4.29 -17.22 -2.68
N LEU A 122 -3.67 -18.40 -2.80
CA LEU A 122 -3.31 -18.97 -4.11
C LEU A 122 -4.56 -19.41 -4.88
N GLY A 123 -5.51 -20.07 -4.20
CA GLY A 123 -6.83 -20.41 -4.75
C GLY A 123 -7.59 -19.20 -5.27
N LEU A 124 -7.66 -18.15 -4.45
CA LEU A 124 -8.27 -16.88 -4.82
C LEU A 124 -7.57 -16.23 -6.01
N LEU A 125 -6.23 -16.18 -6.01
CA LEU A 125 -5.48 -15.63 -7.14
C LEU A 125 -5.80 -16.42 -8.42
N GLY A 126 -5.73 -17.75 -8.37
CA GLY A 126 -6.03 -18.61 -9.51
C GLY A 126 -7.42 -18.35 -10.06
N SER A 127 -8.44 -18.36 -9.21
CA SER A 127 -9.82 -18.10 -9.62
C SER A 127 -10.03 -16.70 -10.19
N LEU A 128 -9.40 -15.67 -9.62
CA LEU A 128 -9.45 -14.32 -10.19
C LEU A 128 -8.71 -14.24 -11.53
N VAL A 129 -7.57 -14.91 -11.70
CA VAL A 129 -6.83 -14.94 -12.97
C VAL A 129 -7.58 -15.72 -14.05
N GLU A 130 -8.30 -16.78 -13.69
CA GLU A 130 -9.15 -17.54 -14.62
C GLU A 130 -10.38 -16.73 -15.05
N GLY A 131 -11.01 -16.03 -14.10
CA GLY A 131 -12.17 -15.18 -14.40
C GLY A 131 -11.80 -13.98 -15.26
N VAL A 132 -10.59 -13.44 -15.09
CA VAL A 132 -10.14 -12.25 -15.78
C VAL A 132 -9.34 -12.66 -17.02
N GLY A 133 -9.90 -12.43 -18.21
CA GLY A 133 -9.18 -12.57 -19.49
C GLY A 133 -7.92 -11.70 -19.58
N THR A 134 -7.26 -11.70 -20.74
CA THR A 134 -6.05 -10.89 -20.96
C THR A 134 -6.33 -9.39 -20.70
N PRO A 135 -5.35 -8.59 -20.23
CA PRO A 135 -5.50 -7.15 -20.01
C PRO A 135 -6.11 -6.38 -21.19
N GLU A 136 -5.91 -6.88 -22.40
CA GLU A 136 -6.41 -6.36 -23.67
C GLU A 136 -7.91 -6.68 -23.91
N GLU A 137 -8.45 -7.73 -23.28
CA GLU A 137 -9.85 -8.17 -23.36
C GLU A 137 -10.76 -7.50 -22.31
N TRP A 138 -10.19 -6.62 -21.47
CA TRP A 138 -10.96 -5.92 -20.45
C TRP A 138 -11.84 -4.86 -21.11
N PRO A 139 -13.19 -4.93 -20.99
CA PRO A 139 -14.09 -4.03 -21.71
C PRO A 139 -13.87 -2.57 -21.28
N MET A 140 -13.33 -1.79 -22.21
CA MET A 140 -13.26 -0.33 -22.15
C MET A 140 -14.58 0.23 -22.67
N ALA A 141 -15.66 0.11 -21.90
CA ALA A 141 -16.88 0.82 -22.24
C ALA A 141 -16.72 2.32 -21.93
N GLU A 142 -16.09 3.05 -22.85
CA GLU A 142 -16.36 4.48 -23.02
C GLU A 142 -17.72 4.60 -23.70
N GLY A 143 -18.78 4.69 -22.90
CA GLY A 143 -20.15 4.85 -23.38
C GLY A 143 -20.88 5.95 -22.63
N GLY A 144 -20.65 7.21 -23.01
CA GLY A 144 -21.56 8.29 -22.66
C GLY A 144 -22.88 8.12 -23.42
N GLY A 145 -24.01 8.23 -22.72
CA GLY A 145 -25.33 8.14 -23.33
C GLY A 145 -26.46 8.26 -22.33
N SER A 146 -26.85 9.50 -22.03
CA SER A 146 -28.16 9.82 -21.46
C SER A 146 -29.27 9.22 -22.34
N ALA A 147 -30.08 8.32 -21.79
CA ALA A 147 -31.49 8.16 -22.16
C ALA A 147 -32.24 7.45 -21.04
N GLY A 148 -33.21 8.15 -20.44
CA GLY A 148 -34.24 7.52 -19.63
C GLY A 148 -35.23 6.75 -20.49
N GLY A 149 -36.01 5.90 -19.84
CA GLY A 149 -37.17 5.21 -20.43
C GLY A 149 -37.09 3.71 -20.24
N GLY A 150 -37.80 3.19 -19.24
CA GLY A 150 -37.86 1.77 -18.96
C GLY A 150 -38.69 0.97 -19.97
N GLN A 151 -38.50 -0.34 -19.93
CA GLN A 151 -39.54 -1.38 -19.96
C GLN A 151 -38.84 -2.73 -19.80
N GLY A 152 -39.40 -3.59 -18.94
CA GLY A 152 -38.91 -4.93 -18.71
C GLY A 152 -39.39 -5.92 -19.77
N ALA A 153 -38.65 -7.01 -19.91
CA ALA A 153 -39.15 -8.34 -20.22
C ALA A 153 -38.05 -9.33 -19.82
N GLY A 154 -38.43 -10.37 -19.08
CA GLY A 154 -37.52 -11.40 -18.63
C GLY A 154 -37.12 -12.35 -19.76
N GLU A 155 -35.93 -12.90 -19.62
CA GLU A 155 -35.60 -14.22 -20.13
C GLU A 155 -34.60 -14.84 -19.14
N GLU A 156 -35.09 -15.84 -18.41
CA GLU A 156 -34.28 -16.72 -17.58
C GLU A 156 -33.36 -17.53 -18.50
N ALA A 157 -32.06 -17.26 -18.45
CA ALA A 157 -31.04 -18.16 -18.97
C ALA A 157 -30.49 -18.98 -17.79
N ALA A 158 -31.17 -20.08 -17.48
CA ALA A 158 -30.61 -21.18 -16.71
C ALA A 158 -29.59 -21.91 -17.60
N GLY A 159 -28.34 -21.98 -17.15
CA GLY A 159 -27.32 -22.83 -17.79
C GLY A 159 -25.92 -22.26 -17.68
N GLU A 160 -25.28 -22.43 -16.52
CA GLU A 160 -23.83 -22.66 -16.36
C GLU A 160 -23.52 -22.77 -14.85
N GLU A 161 -23.81 -23.92 -14.24
CA GLU A 161 -23.48 -24.20 -12.83
C GLU A 161 -22.58 -25.44 -12.65
N ALA A 162 -22.13 -26.08 -13.74
CA ALA A 162 -21.46 -27.39 -13.64
C ALA A 162 -19.91 -27.36 -13.74
N ALA A 163 -19.29 -26.21 -14.02
CA ALA A 163 -17.82 -26.13 -14.19
C ALA A 163 -17.07 -25.59 -12.95
N GLY A 164 -17.78 -25.01 -11.98
CA GLY A 164 -17.18 -24.43 -10.76
C GLY A 164 -17.02 -25.41 -9.58
N GLU A 165 -17.90 -26.42 -9.48
CA GLU A 165 -17.88 -27.37 -8.35
C GLU A 165 -16.65 -28.31 -8.35
N GLU A 166 -16.17 -28.71 -9.52
CA GLU A 166 -15.04 -29.65 -9.64
C GLU A 166 -13.69 -28.98 -9.31
N ALA A 167 -13.53 -27.70 -9.68
CA ALA A 167 -12.36 -26.89 -9.32
C ALA A 167 -12.37 -26.53 -7.81
N ALA A 168 -13.53 -26.16 -7.26
CA ALA A 168 -13.72 -25.86 -5.84
C ALA A 168 -13.41 -27.05 -4.92
N ALA A 169 -13.89 -28.25 -5.28
CA ALA A 169 -13.62 -29.47 -4.53
C ALA A 169 -12.14 -29.88 -4.55
N THR A 170 -11.46 -29.66 -5.68
CA THR A 170 -10.03 -29.94 -5.84
C THR A 170 -9.17 -28.99 -5.00
N VAL A 171 -9.46 -27.69 -5.03
CA VAL A 171 -8.75 -26.69 -4.21
C VAL A 171 -9.01 -26.90 -2.72
N ALA A 172 -10.24 -27.23 -2.30
CA ALA A 172 -10.54 -27.53 -0.90
C ALA A 172 -9.83 -28.80 -0.39
N ALA A 173 -9.77 -29.84 -1.22
CA ALA A 173 -9.05 -31.08 -0.91
C ALA A 173 -7.53 -30.88 -0.87
N GLU A 174 -6.98 -30.03 -1.74
CA GLU A 174 -5.54 -29.73 -1.77
C GLU A 174 -5.11 -28.76 -0.67
N VAL A 175 -5.94 -27.79 -0.29
CA VAL A 175 -5.71 -26.99 0.92
C VAL A 175 -5.71 -27.89 2.16
N ALA A 176 -6.60 -28.87 2.22
CA ALA A 176 -6.62 -29.88 3.28
C ALA A 176 -5.40 -30.83 3.22
N ALA A 177 -4.93 -31.20 2.02
CA ALA A 177 -3.77 -32.07 1.82
C ALA A 177 -2.43 -31.37 2.11
N ALA A 178 -2.26 -30.11 1.70
CA ALA A 178 -1.11 -29.27 2.07
C ALA A 178 -1.04 -29.06 3.59
N ALA A 179 -2.20 -29.01 4.26
CA ALA A 179 -2.29 -28.98 5.72
C ALA A 179 -1.98 -30.35 6.38
N ALA A 180 -2.07 -31.45 5.63
CA ALA A 180 -1.79 -32.82 6.09
C ALA A 180 -0.32 -33.24 5.89
N GLU A 181 0.41 -32.69 4.91
CA GLU A 181 1.86 -32.98 4.70
C GLU A 181 2.77 -32.50 5.85
N VAL A 182 2.24 -31.70 6.77
CA VAL A 182 2.92 -31.33 8.04
C VAL A 182 2.90 -32.49 9.06
N GLU A 183 2.10 -33.54 8.84
CA GLU A 183 1.99 -34.70 9.72
C GLU A 183 2.76 -35.90 9.16
N GLY A 184 4.07 -35.91 9.41
CA GLY A 184 4.97 -37.00 9.01
C GLY A 184 6.05 -37.31 10.04
N ALA A 185 5.72 -37.46 11.32
CA ALA A 185 6.54 -38.18 12.31
C ALA A 185 5.77 -38.48 13.61
N SER A 186 5.31 -39.72 13.76
CA SER A 186 5.09 -40.41 15.05
C SER A 186 5.73 -41.81 14.88
N ASP A 187 6.23 -42.54 15.86
CA ASP A 187 6.09 -42.54 17.32
C ASP A 187 7.27 -43.38 17.87
N GLY A 188 7.77 -43.12 19.09
CA GLY A 188 8.77 -44.01 19.71
C GLY A 188 9.55 -43.45 20.91
N GLY A 189 9.19 -43.92 22.11
CA GLY A 189 10.11 -44.09 23.24
C GLY A 189 10.30 -42.89 24.16
N ALA A 190 9.55 -42.87 25.27
CA ALA A 190 9.66 -41.89 26.35
C ALA A 190 10.94 -42.09 27.19
N ALA A 191 12.10 -41.66 26.67
CA ALA A 191 13.29 -41.27 27.46
C ALA A 191 14.39 -40.62 26.60
N THR A 192 14.07 -39.69 25.69
CA THR A 192 15.04 -38.77 25.02
C THR A 192 14.36 -37.56 24.36
N ALA A 193 13.10 -37.26 24.74
CA ALA A 193 12.24 -36.33 23.99
C ALA A 193 12.76 -34.88 23.97
N GLU A 194 13.36 -34.37 25.06
CA GLU A 194 13.88 -33.00 25.09
C GLU A 194 15.17 -32.81 24.29
N GLU A 195 16.09 -33.79 24.31
CA GLU A 195 17.32 -33.74 23.49
C GLU A 195 17.03 -33.96 22.00
N GLN A 196 16.08 -34.85 21.67
CA GLN A 196 15.64 -35.06 20.29
C GLN A 196 14.86 -33.86 19.76
N GLN A 197 14.06 -33.20 20.60
CA GLN A 197 13.35 -31.97 20.24
C GLN A 197 14.31 -30.79 20.08
N GLN A 198 15.36 -30.69 20.92
CA GLN A 198 16.43 -29.70 20.73
C GLN A 198 17.25 -29.98 19.46
N GLN A 199 17.63 -31.23 19.18
CA GLN A 199 18.33 -31.58 17.95
C GLN A 199 17.47 -31.38 16.69
N GLN A 200 16.19 -31.75 16.72
CA GLN A 200 15.26 -31.45 15.63
C GLN A 200 15.12 -29.94 15.43
N GLN A 201 14.98 -29.15 16.50
CA GLN A 201 14.92 -27.69 16.40
C GLN A 201 16.23 -27.09 15.87
N GLN A 202 17.39 -27.62 16.27
CA GLN A 202 18.68 -27.14 15.78
C GLN A 202 18.89 -27.50 14.30
N GLN A 203 18.50 -28.71 13.88
CA GLN A 203 18.52 -29.12 12.46
C GLN A 203 17.50 -28.34 11.62
N GLN A 204 16.33 -28.03 12.17
CA GLN A 204 15.31 -27.22 11.50
C GLN A 204 15.76 -25.75 11.37
N GLN A 205 16.43 -25.20 12.38
CA GLN A 205 17.06 -23.87 12.31
C GLN A 205 18.20 -23.82 11.27
N GLN A 206 19.02 -24.86 11.17
CA GLN A 206 20.08 -24.95 10.15
C GLN A 206 19.52 -25.13 8.74
N ARG A 207 18.44 -25.91 8.57
CA ARG A 207 17.71 -26.04 7.29
C ARG A 207 17.06 -24.73 6.86
N VAL A 208 16.48 -23.97 7.79
CA VAL A 208 15.91 -22.65 7.50
C VAL A 208 17.00 -21.63 7.17
N GLN A 209 18.17 -21.68 7.81
CA GLN A 209 19.27 -20.75 7.51
C GLN A 209 19.98 -21.04 6.16
N GLY A 210 19.95 -22.28 5.65
CA GLY A 210 20.58 -22.63 4.36
C GLY A 210 19.62 -22.86 3.19
N GLY A 211 18.37 -23.27 3.46
CA GLY A 211 17.39 -23.68 2.45
C GLY A 211 16.81 -22.50 1.67
N TRP A 212 16.53 -21.38 2.34
CA TRP A 212 15.99 -20.18 1.70
C TRP A 212 16.93 -19.61 0.63
N GLN A 213 18.25 -19.62 0.87
CA GLN A 213 19.23 -19.16 -0.12
C GLN A 213 19.31 -20.12 -1.31
N GLN A 214 19.13 -21.43 -1.11
CA GLN A 214 19.14 -22.42 -2.20
C GLN A 214 17.83 -22.43 -3.02
N GLU A 215 16.67 -22.15 -2.42
CA GLU A 215 15.40 -22.00 -3.15
C GLU A 215 15.36 -20.71 -3.97
N VAL A 216 15.86 -19.60 -3.40
CA VAL A 216 16.04 -18.34 -4.14
C VAL A 216 17.02 -18.50 -5.31
N GLN A 217 18.05 -19.36 -5.17
CA GLN A 217 18.99 -19.69 -6.26
C GLN A 217 18.44 -20.71 -7.27
N ARG A 218 17.53 -21.61 -6.87
CA ARG A 218 16.85 -22.56 -7.79
C ARG A 218 15.93 -21.86 -8.77
N ALA A 219 15.35 -20.72 -8.41
CA ALA A 219 14.46 -19.94 -9.27
C ALA A 219 15.13 -19.44 -10.58
N ASP A 220 16.46 -19.46 -10.67
CA ASP A 220 17.22 -19.14 -11.90
C ASP A 220 17.49 -20.36 -12.81
N GLY A 221 17.11 -21.58 -12.38
CA GLY A 221 17.29 -22.82 -13.14
C GLY A 221 16.10 -23.15 -14.04
N GLN A 222 16.33 -23.31 -15.34
CA GLN A 222 15.34 -23.62 -16.38
C GLN A 222 14.71 -25.03 -16.26
N GLN A 223 13.91 -25.29 -15.22
CA GLN A 223 12.88 -26.33 -15.26
C GLN A 223 11.52 -25.64 -15.18
N GLU A 224 10.69 -25.80 -16.21
CA GLU A 224 9.28 -25.35 -16.20
C GLU A 224 8.51 -26.21 -15.18
N GLU A 225 8.56 -25.79 -13.91
CA GLU A 225 7.73 -26.36 -12.85
C GLU A 225 6.27 -26.03 -13.15
N ARG A 226 5.42 -27.07 -13.11
CA ARG A 226 3.97 -26.93 -13.21
C ARG A 226 3.48 -26.10 -12.01
N PRO A 227 2.59 -25.11 -12.20
CA PRO A 227 2.06 -24.31 -11.10
C PRO A 227 1.46 -25.20 -10.01
N SER A 228 1.51 -24.72 -8.76
CA SER A 228 0.78 -25.33 -7.65
C SER A 228 -0.67 -25.57 -8.08
N PRO A 229 -1.25 -26.74 -7.81
CA PRO A 229 -2.63 -27.01 -8.22
C PRO A 229 -3.66 -26.15 -7.47
N LEU A 230 -3.25 -25.51 -6.35
CA LEU A 230 -3.99 -24.42 -5.72
C LEU A 230 -4.20 -23.20 -6.64
N LEU A 231 -3.37 -23.00 -7.66
CA LEU A 231 -3.54 -21.90 -8.64
C LEU A 231 -4.51 -22.27 -9.78
N GLY A 232 -5.16 -23.43 -9.70
CA GLY A 232 -6.09 -23.91 -10.71
C GLY A 232 -5.41 -24.25 -12.04
N GLY A 233 -6.13 -24.03 -13.13
CA GLY A 233 -5.70 -24.23 -14.51
C GLY A 233 -4.84 -23.09 -15.07
N CYS A 234 -4.46 -22.10 -14.26
CA CYS A 234 -3.66 -20.95 -14.71
C CYS A 234 -2.31 -21.36 -15.29
N SER A 235 -2.00 -20.90 -16.49
CA SER A 235 -0.66 -21.07 -17.06
C SER A 235 0.37 -20.15 -16.38
N PRO A 236 1.68 -20.50 -16.36
CA PRO A 236 2.73 -19.61 -15.88
C PRO A 236 2.74 -18.24 -16.58
N ALA A 237 2.32 -18.18 -17.84
CA ALA A 237 2.23 -16.92 -18.59
C ALA A 237 1.12 -16.02 -18.04
N GLN A 238 -0.07 -16.56 -17.77
CA GLN A 238 -1.18 -15.82 -17.15
C GLN A 238 -0.79 -15.29 -15.76
N LEU A 239 -0.16 -16.12 -14.94
CA LEU A 239 0.29 -15.71 -13.60
C LEU A 239 1.35 -14.60 -13.65
N ARG A 240 2.30 -14.66 -14.60
CA ARG A 240 3.30 -13.59 -14.80
C ARG A 240 2.65 -12.29 -15.27
N ALA A 241 1.68 -12.38 -16.18
CA ALA A 241 0.92 -11.21 -16.64
C ALA A 241 0.11 -10.59 -15.51
N ALA A 242 -0.58 -11.41 -14.71
CA ALA A 242 -1.31 -10.97 -13.52
C ALA A 242 -0.36 -10.33 -12.49
N ALA A 243 0.80 -10.92 -12.21
CA ALA A 243 1.78 -10.35 -11.30
C ALA A 243 2.32 -8.99 -11.77
N ALA A 244 2.55 -8.83 -13.07
CA ALA A 244 2.97 -7.55 -13.66
C ALA A 244 1.84 -6.50 -13.62
N ALA A 245 0.59 -6.92 -13.86
CA ALA A 245 -0.56 -6.04 -13.90
C ALA A 245 -1.07 -5.65 -12.50
N TRP A 246 -0.99 -6.55 -11.53
CA TRP A 246 -1.57 -6.46 -10.19
C TRP A 246 -0.53 -6.26 -9.07
N GLY A 247 0.77 -6.33 -9.39
CA GLY A 247 1.82 -5.94 -8.47
C GLY A 247 1.85 -4.42 -8.26
N ALA A 248 1.97 -3.97 -7.03
CA ALA A 248 2.30 -2.60 -6.68
C ALA A 248 3.45 -2.54 -5.66
N ARG A 249 4.18 -1.43 -5.69
CA ARG A 249 5.17 -1.11 -4.66
C ARG A 249 4.48 -0.43 -3.49
N LEU A 250 4.64 -0.99 -2.30
CA LEU A 250 4.11 -0.43 -1.05
C LEU A 250 5.25 0.12 -0.19
N GLU A 251 5.06 1.33 0.35
CA GLU A 251 5.97 1.96 1.31
C GLU A 251 5.31 2.03 2.70
N ILE A 252 5.55 1.02 3.54
CA ILE A 252 4.89 0.88 4.85
C ILE A 252 5.36 1.95 5.84
N ASN A 253 6.56 2.48 5.64
CA ASN A 253 7.21 3.44 6.54
C ASN A 253 7.43 4.81 5.90
N GLY A 254 6.45 5.31 5.14
CA GLY A 254 6.38 6.73 4.75
C GLY A 254 6.32 7.71 5.93
N SER A 255 6.44 7.22 7.17
CA SER A 255 6.71 7.98 8.38
C SER A 255 7.95 7.39 9.05
N ARG A 256 9.15 7.81 8.65
CA ARG A 256 10.09 8.06 9.76
C ARG A 256 9.40 9.14 10.58
N ALA A 257 9.10 8.81 11.84
CA ALA A 257 8.59 9.75 12.81
C ALA A 257 9.29 11.09 12.61
N VAL A 258 8.52 12.18 12.62
CA VAL A 258 9.02 13.54 12.81
C VAL A 258 10.21 13.42 13.74
N ARG A 259 11.43 13.54 13.21
CA ARG A 259 12.62 13.54 14.05
C ARG A 259 12.34 14.64 15.06
N ARG A 260 12.27 14.30 16.36
CA ARG A 260 12.56 15.31 17.38
C ARG A 260 13.93 15.81 16.99
N SER A 261 13.97 17.01 16.42
CA SER A 261 15.20 17.62 15.96
C SER A 261 16.19 17.60 17.13
N GLY A 262 17.22 16.77 16.99
CA GLY A 262 18.39 16.88 17.83
C GLY A 262 19.02 18.23 17.55
N SER A 263 18.95 19.11 18.55
CA SER A 263 19.79 20.29 18.75
C SER A 263 20.04 21.20 17.54
N ARG A 264 19.01 21.96 17.13
CA ARG A 264 19.22 23.41 16.92
C ARG A 264 18.68 24.12 18.15
N MET A 265 19.60 24.79 18.86
CA MET A 265 19.32 25.60 20.02
C MET A 265 18.24 26.65 19.66
N GLY A 266 17.08 26.59 20.34
CA GLY A 266 16.17 27.72 20.48
C GLY A 266 15.03 27.87 19.44
N ARG A 267 14.04 26.98 19.47
CA ARG A 267 12.59 27.33 19.52
C ARG A 267 11.76 26.06 19.66
N ARG A 268 11.02 25.97 20.77
CA ARG A 268 10.15 24.85 21.14
C ARG A 268 9.07 24.70 20.06
N LYS A 269 9.15 23.67 19.22
CA LYS A 269 8.04 23.26 18.35
C LYS A 269 6.91 22.78 19.27
N GLN A 270 5.97 23.67 19.59
CA GLN A 270 4.76 23.32 20.33
C GLN A 270 4.12 22.12 19.62
N GLN A 271 3.71 21.12 20.40
CA GLN A 271 2.86 20.03 19.92
C GLN A 271 1.67 20.67 19.21
N ARG A 272 1.58 20.43 17.89
CA ARG A 272 0.45 20.83 17.06
C ARG A 272 -0.77 20.02 17.48
N GLY A 273 -1.48 20.50 18.50
CA GLY A 273 -2.92 20.25 18.60
C GLY A 273 -3.62 21.16 17.60
N GLY A 274 -4.57 20.62 16.85
CA GLY A 274 -5.39 21.36 15.90
C GLY A 274 -5.97 22.62 16.55
N GLY A 275 -5.56 23.79 16.03
CA GLY A 275 -5.94 25.10 16.54
C GLY A 275 -6.40 26.07 15.45
N GLY A 276 -6.73 25.56 14.25
CA GLY A 276 -7.72 26.19 13.36
C GLY A 276 -9.02 25.43 13.54
N ALA A 277 -10.17 26.12 13.48
CA ALA A 277 -11.51 25.53 13.68
C ALA A 277 -11.56 24.10 13.13
N ALA A 278 -11.57 23.11 14.03
CA ALA A 278 -11.52 21.72 13.64
C ALA A 278 -12.72 21.47 12.72
N ALA A 279 -12.47 21.17 11.45
CA ALA A 279 -13.53 20.63 10.61
C ALA A 279 -14.14 19.46 11.40
N GLU A 280 -15.45 19.47 11.61
CA GLU A 280 -16.18 18.47 12.43
C GLU A 280 -16.19 17.05 11.80
N GLY A 281 -15.23 16.76 10.94
CA GLY A 281 -15.07 15.49 10.25
C GLY A 281 -14.19 15.63 9.01
N LEU A 282 -13.96 14.50 8.34
CA LEU A 282 -13.36 14.46 7.01
C LEU A 282 -14.30 15.09 5.98
N PRO A 283 -13.77 15.64 4.87
CA PRO A 283 -14.60 16.18 3.80
C PRO A 283 -15.54 15.11 3.23
N PRO A 284 -16.69 15.52 2.65
CA PRO A 284 -17.62 14.60 1.98
C PRO A 284 -16.89 13.68 0.99
N GLY A 285 -17.22 12.39 1.01
CA GLY A 285 -16.56 11.37 0.19
C GLY A 285 -15.32 10.72 0.85
N CYS A 286 -14.76 11.33 1.90
CA CYS A 286 -13.70 10.72 2.73
C CYS A 286 -14.24 10.18 4.06
N SER A 287 -15.55 10.13 4.25
CA SER A 287 -16.18 9.78 5.53
C SER A 287 -16.01 8.31 5.91
N SER A 288 -15.70 7.42 4.97
CA SER A 288 -15.50 5.97 5.22
C SER A 288 -14.02 5.59 5.45
N PHE A 289 -13.13 6.58 5.61
CA PHE A 289 -11.70 6.34 5.85
C PHE A 289 -11.49 5.40 7.05
N PRO A 290 -10.72 4.31 6.90
CA PRO A 290 -10.55 3.33 7.96
C PRO A 290 -9.74 3.91 9.14
N LEU A 291 -10.19 3.64 10.36
CA LEU A 291 -9.74 4.24 11.65
C LEU A 291 -8.27 3.99 12.06
N HIS A 292 -7.39 3.56 11.16
CA HIS A 292 -6.05 3.07 11.50
C HIS A 292 -4.91 4.01 11.07
N VAL A 293 -5.18 5.21 10.58
CA VAL A 293 -4.12 6.17 10.21
C VAL A 293 -3.67 7.05 11.38
N PRO A 294 -2.36 7.38 11.49
CA PRO A 294 -1.83 8.13 12.62
C PRO A 294 -2.38 9.57 12.78
N TRP A 295 -3.07 10.08 11.77
CA TRP A 295 -3.54 11.46 11.69
C TRP A 295 -5.06 11.60 11.85
N LEU A 296 -5.79 10.53 12.18
CA LEU A 296 -7.25 10.54 12.39
C LEU A 296 -7.61 9.85 13.72
N ASP A 297 -8.52 10.42 14.52
CA ASP A 297 -9.07 9.75 15.72
C ASP A 297 -10.30 8.88 15.41
N ALA A 298 -10.77 8.13 16.42
CA ALA A 298 -12.00 7.33 16.36
C ALA A 298 -13.26 8.13 16.01
N ALA A 299 -13.24 9.46 16.22
CA ALA A 299 -14.31 10.38 15.88
C ALA A 299 -14.13 11.04 14.51
N LYS A 300 -13.18 10.55 13.69
CA LYS A 300 -12.84 11.07 12.35
C LYS A 300 -12.38 12.53 12.35
N ARG A 301 -11.79 12.98 13.46
CA ARG A 301 -11.14 14.29 13.56
C ARG A 301 -9.66 14.15 13.28
N LEU A 302 -9.10 15.15 12.60
CA LEU A 302 -7.68 15.18 12.30
C LEU A 302 -6.86 15.37 13.59
N THR A 303 -6.10 14.35 13.97
CA THR A 303 -5.15 14.37 15.10
C THR A 303 -3.72 14.66 14.64
N GLY A 304 -3.48 14.65 13.34
CA GLY A 304 -2.21 14.94 12.71
C GLY A 304 -2.40 15.45 11.29
N THR A 305 -1.30 15.51 10.53
CA THR A 305 -1.33 15.99 9.15
C THR A 305 -1.58 14.82 8.19
N PRO A 306 -2.62 14.88 7.35
CA PRO A 306 -2.88 13.85 6.35
C PRO A 306 -1.75 13.77 5.33
N ARG A 307 -1.61 12.57 4.76
CA ARG A 307 -0.71 12.32 3.62
C ARG A 307 -1.54 12.13 2.37
N PHE A 308 -1.00 12.54 1.23
CA PHE A 308 -1.71 12.55 -0.04
C PHE A 308 -1.04 11.62 -1.05
N LEU A 309 -1.86 11.01 -1.90
CA LEU A 309 -1.46 10.32 -3.11
C LEU A 309 -2.18 11.01 -4.28
N CYS A 310 -1.43 11.71 -5.12
CA CYS A 310 -1.95 12.43 -6.27
C CYS A 310 -1.85 11.56 -7.52
N ASP A 311 -2.94 11.49 -8.29
CA ASP A 311 -2.93 10.88 -9.61
C ASP A 311 -2.20 11.76 -10.64
N VAL A 312 -2.19 11.30 -11.90
CA VAL A 312 -1.56 12.03 -13.02
C VAL A 312 -2.24 13.37 -13.33
N MET A 313 -3.52 13.54 -13.02
CA MET A 313 -4.27 14.77 -13.31
C MET A 313 -4.04 15.88 -12.30
N VAL A 314 -3.71 15.51 -11.05
CA VAL A 314 -3.38 16.46 -9.97
C VAL A 314 -1.90 16.45 -9.59
N GLU A 315 -1.01 16.04 -10.51
CA GLU A 315 0.44 16.01 -10.28
C GLU A 315 1.00 17.42 -9.97
N GLY A 316 0.44 18.44 -10.63
CA GLY A 316 0.76 19.84 -10.34
C GLY A 316 0.38 20.28 -8.93
N LEU A 317 -0.73 19.77 -8.39
CA LEU A 317 -1.15 19.97 -7.00
C LEU A 317 -0.21 19.23 -6.04
N ALA A 318 0.23 18.01 -6.38
CA ALA A 318 1.20 17.26 -5.58
C ALA A 318 2.46 18.10 -5.32
N ARG A 319 2.97 18.77 -6.35
CA ARG A 319 4.11 19.68 -6.21
C ARG A 319 3.80 20.86 -5.28
N GLN A 320 2.63 21.48 -5.41
CA GLN A 320 2.22 22.61 -4.57
C GLN A 320 2.08 22.21 -3.09
N LEU A 321 1.48 21.04 -2.81
CA LEU A 321 1.39 20.46 -1.47
C LEU A 321 2.79 20.22 -0.84
N ARG A 322 3.75 19.69 -1.61
CA ARG A 322 5.15 19.52 -1.16
C ARG A 322 5.83 20.84 -0.83
N LEU A 323 5.58 21.89 -1.62
CA LEU A 323 6.09 23.24 -1.35
C LEU A 323 5.53 23.80 -0.04
N CYS A 324 4.32 23.41 0.35
CA CYS A 324 3.71 23.72 1.65
C CYS A 324 4.14 22.77 2.78
N GLY A 325 5.07 21.85 2.53
CA GLY A 325 5.57 20.90 3.53
C GLY A 325 4.72 19.65 3.74
N PHE A 326 3.64 19.46 2.98
CA PHE A 326 2.81 18.27 3.07
C PHE A 326 3.42 17.07 2.34
N ASP A 327 3.19 15.88 2.91
CA ASP A 327 3.57 14.61 2.29
C ASP A 327 2.60 14.28 1.15
N ALA A 328 3.02 14.49 -0.10
CA ALA A 328 2.21 14.24 -1.28
C ALA A 328 2.99 13.41 -2.31
N GLU A 329 2.72 12.11 -2.39
CA GLU A 329 3.25 11.24 -3.46
C GLU A 329 2.51 11.47 -4.77
N SER A 330 3.17 11.24 -5.91
CA SER A 330 2.55 11.30 -7.24
C SER A 330 2.82 9.99 -7.97
N LEU A 331 1.81 9.50 -8.71
CA LEU A 331 1.93 8.25 -9.47
C LEU A 331 2.64 8.40 -10.83
N GLN A 332 2.78 9.63 -11.33
CA GLN A 332 3.29 9.89 -12.68
C GLN A 332 4.65 9.23 -12.94
N GLU A 333 5.61 9.36 -12.01
CA GLU A 333 6.98 8.86 -12.21
C GLU A 333 7.05 7.33 -12.38
N SER A 334 6.03 6.61 -11.91
CA SER A 334 5.94 5.15 -12.02
C SER A 334 4.95 4.63 -13.07
N MET A 335 4.00 5.45 -13.53
CA MET A 335 2.81 4.95 -14.24
C MET A 335 2.36 5.80 -15.44
N GLU A 336 3.20 6.71 -15.95
CA GLU A 336 2.85 7.63 -17.06
C GLU A 336 2.31 6.93 -18.32
N ARG A 337 2.74 5.69 -18.58
CA ARG A 337 2.31 4.88 -19.75
C ARG A 337 1.40 3.71 -19.38
N SER A 338 0.96 3.65 -18.13
CA SER A 338 0.07 2.58 -17.68
C SER A 338 -1.36 2.88 -18.10
N PRO A 339 -2.15 1.85 -18.44
CA PRO A 339 -3.57 2.05 -18.73
C PRO A 339 -4.31 2.57 -17.50
N ARG A 340 -5.38 3.36 -17.71
CA ARG A 340 -6.17 4.04 -16.65
C ARG A 340 -6.54 3.12 -15.49
N HIS A 341 -6.86 1.87 -15.82
CA HIS A 341 -7.21 0.87 -14.83
C HIS A 341 -6.05 0.49 -13.89
N ALA A 342 -4.84 0.33 -14.41
CA ALA A 342 -3.67 0.00 -13.60
C ALA A 342 -3.33 1.16 -12.66
N VAL A 343 -3.55 2.40 -13.12
CA VAL A 343 -3.42 3.60 -12.29
C VAL A 343 -4.44 3.58 -11.14
N TRP A 344 -5.72 3.36 -11.41
CA TRP A 344 -6.76 3.29 -10.37
C TRP A 344 -6.49 2.20 -9.33
N ARG A 345 -6.08 1.00 -9.76
CA ARG A 345 -5.71 -0.08 -8.83
C ARG A 345 -4.56 0.36 -7.91
N CYS A 346 -3.50 0.90 -8.49
CA CYS A 346 -2.36 1.41 -7.74
C CYS A 346 -2.78 2.55 -6.78
N MET A 347 -3.71 3.42 -7.17
CA MET A 347 -4.28 4.44 -6.29
C MET A 347 -4.97 3.83 -5.06
N VAL A 348 -5.80 2.80 -5.25
CA VAL A 348 -6.48 2.10 -4.15
C VAL A 348 -5.45 1.44 -3.23
N GLU A 349 -4.55 0.64 -3.77
CA GLU A 349 -3.59 -0.14 -2.98
C GLU A 349 -2.59 0.75 -2.23
N ARG A 350 -2.03 1.77 -2.88
CA ARG A 350 -1.12 2.71 -2.22
C ARG A 350 -1.85 3.67 -1.30
N GLY A 351 -3.07 4.07 -1.66
CA GLY A 351 -3.95 4.83 -0.79
C GLY A 351 -4.13 4.10 0.53
N GLU A 352 -4.78 2.93 0.49
CA GLU A 352 -5.11 2.13 1.68
C GLU A 352 -3.84 1.66 2.39
N GLY A 353 -2.85 1.21 1.61
CA GLY A 353 -1.62 0.66 2.14
C GLY A 353 -0.71 1.66 2.84
N GLU A 354 -0.60 2.87 2.29
CA GLU A 354 0.17 3.94 2.90
C GLU A 354 -0.69 4.86 3.78
N GLY A 355 -2.00 4.61 3.90
CA GLY A 355 -2.91 5.48 4.64
C GLY A 355 -2.90 6.92 4.12
N ARG A 356 -2.99 7.06 2.78
CA ARG A 356 -2.95 8.33 2.06
C ARG A 356 -4.31 8.68 1.48
N VAL A 357 -4.75 9.92 1.64
CA VAL A 357 -5.89 10.42 0.89
C VAL A 357 -5.53 10.46 -0.60
N VAL A 358 -6.32 9.77 -1.41
CA VAL A 358 -6.18 9.78 -2.87
C VAL A 358 -6.79 11.06 -3.41
N LEU A 359 -5.98 11.95 -3.96
CA LEU A 359 -6.43 13.16 -4.64
C LEU A 359 -6.51 12.88 -6.14
N THR A 360 -7.68 13.13 -6.74
CA THR A 360 -7.92 12.92 -8.16
C THR A 360 -9.00 13.85 -8.68
N ARG A 361 -8.96 14.17 -9.98
CA ARG A 361 -10.08 14.81 -10.69
C ARG A 361 -10.98 13.81 -11.40
N ASP A 362 -10.71 12.51 -11.26
CA ASP A 362 -11.42 11.45 -11.96
C ASP A 362 -12.78 11.21 -11.29
N GLN A 363 -13.81 11.83 -11.87
CA GLN A 363 -15.19 11.65 -11.40
C GLN A 363 -15.66 10.20 -11.48
N THR A 364 -15.14 9.42 -12.45
CA THR A 364 -15.48 7.99 -12.56
C THR A 364 -14.87 7.21 -11.40
N PHE A 365 -13.63 7.51 -11.01
CA PHE A 365 -12.98 6.85 -9.88
C PHE A 365 -13.73 7.08 -8.56
N VAL A 366 -14.10 8.34 -8.29
CA VAL A 366 -14.78 8.72 -7.04
C VAL A 366 -16.25 8.30 -7.06
N GLY A 367 -16.96 8.54 -8.18
CA GLY A 367 -18.39 8.19 -8.31
C GLY A 367 -18.66 6.69 -8.31
N ALA A 368 -17.69 5.87 -8.74
CA ALA A 368 -17.76 4.43 -8.61
C ALA A 368 -17.26 3.91 -7.24
N HIS A 369 -16.89 4.78 -6.30
CA HIS A 369 -16.44 4.39 -4.96
C HIS A 369 -15.30 3.34 -4.96
N TYR A 370 -14.31 3.48 -5.85
CA TYR A 370 -13.16 2.56 -5.89
C TYR A 370 -12.34 2.59 -4.59
N SER A 371 -12.34 3.73 -3.89
CA SER A 371 -11.68 3.89 -2.60
C SER A 371 -12.47 4.83 -1.69
N ASP A 372 -12.63 4.43 -0.44
CA ASP A 372 -13.28 5.21 0.64
C ASP A 372 -12.44 6.39 1.15
N GLN A 373 -11.22 6.52 0.63
CA GLN A 373 -10.24 7.53 0.99
C GLN A 373 -9.85 8.41 -0.18
N ALA A 374 -10.77 8.55 -1.14
CA ALA A 374 -10.61 9.43 -2.29
C ALA A 374 -11.28 10.78 -2.05
N PHE A 375 -10.63 11.85 -2.51
CA PHE A 375 -11.18 13.19 -2.57
C PHE A 375 -11.18 13.67 -4.02
N LEU A 376 -12.36 14.01 -4.53
CA LEU A 376 -12.52 14.60 -5.85
C LEU A 376 -12.12 16.06 -5.80
N VAL A 377 -11.05 16.41 -6.49
CA VAL A 377 -10.60 17.79 -6.64
C VAL A 377 -11.41 18.43 -7.77
N GLY A 378 -12.24 19.42 -7.43
CA GLY A 378 -13.10 20.11 -8.39
C GLY A 378 -12.35 21.16 -9.20
N ALA A 379 -11.41 21.87 -8.58
CA ALA A 379 -10.74 23.02 -9.16
C ALA A 379 -9.84 22.69 -10.37
N ASP A 380 -9.74 23.64 -11.29
CA ASP A 380 -8.97 23.50 -12.53
C ASP A 380 -7.49 23.89 -12.36
N THR A 381 -7.23 25.02 -11.70
CA THR A 381 -5.86 25.53 -11.59
C THR A 381 -5.15 24.95 -10.37
N LYS A 382 -3.86 24.66 -10.49
CA LYS A 382 -3.03 24.08 -9.40
C LYS A 382 -3.11 24.88 -8.08
N ARG A 383 -3.33 26.19 -8.17
CA ARG A 383 -3.48 27.08 -7.02
C ARG A 383 -4.85 26.92 -6.35
N GLU A 384 -5.93 26.94 -7.13
CA GLU A 384 -7.28 26.72 -6.61
C GLU A 384 -7.44 25.30 -6.05
N GLN A 385 -6.83 24.31 -6.69
CA GLN A 385 -6.76 22.94 -6.19
C GLN A 385 -6.08 22.86 -4.81
N LEU A 386 -5.00 23.63 -4.61
CA LEU A 386 -4.33 23.68 -3.32
C LEU A 386 -5.23 24.35 -2.28
N GLU A 387 -5.82 25.50 -2.61
CA GLU A 387 -6.78 26.20 -1.73
C GLU A 387 -7.95 25.29 -1.33
N GLU A 388 -8.53 24.57 -2.29
CA GLU A 388 -9.62 23.60 -2.09
C GLU A 388 -9.22 22.49 -1.11
N VAL A 389 -8.08 21.84 -1.32
CA VAL A 389 -7.63 20.74 -0.44
C VAL A 389 -7.26 21.27 0.95
N LEU A 390 -6.59 22.40 1.06
CA LEU A 390 -6.26 22.97 2.38
C LEU A 390 -7.52 23.34 3.16
N ALA A 391 -8.52 23.93 2.49
CA ALA A 391 -9.80 24.24 3.12
C ALA A 391 -10.59 22.98 3.51
N ALA A 392 -10.70 22.00 2.59
CA ALA A 392 -11.47 20.77 2.80
C ALA A 392 -10.93 19.93 3.97
N PHE A 393 -9.62 19.91 4.17
CA PHE A 393 -8.97 19.20 5.27
C PHE A 393 -8.61 20.11 6.45
N GLY A 394 -9.04 21.38 6.47
CA GLY A 394 -8.75 22.32 7.56
C GLY A 394 -7.26 22.49 7.86
N LEU A 395 -6.41 22.45 6.83
CA LEU A 395 -4.96 22.46 6.96
C LEU A 395 -4.43 23.89 7.05
N VAL A 396 -3.63 24.14 8.07
CA VAL A 396 -2.96 25.43 8.28
C VAL A 396 -1.49 25.32 7.86
N VAL A 397 -1.08 26.21 6.97
CA VAL A 397 0.32 26.33 6.50
C VAL A 397 0.96 27.55 7.15
N THR A 398 2.18 27.37 7.65
CA THR A 398 3.00 28.46 8.19
C THR A 398 4.27 28.60 7.36
N SER A 399 4.94 29.76 7.45
CA SER A 399 6.19 29.98 6.72
C SER A 399 7.28 28.96 7.06
N ASP A 400 7.25 28.38 8.27
CA ASP A 400 8.18 27.33 8.70
C ASP A 400 7.92 25.95 8.05
N ASP A 401 6.75 25.74 7.45
CA ASP A 401 6.43 24.52 6.72
C ASP A 401 6.94 24.55 5.27
N LEU A 402 7.17 25.75 4.74
CA LEU A 402 7.48 25.96 3.33
C LEU A 402 8.83 25.33 2.95
N LEU A 403 8.83 24.66 1.80
CA LEU A 403 10.02 24.10 1.17
C LEU A 403 10.79 23.11 2.06
N THR A 404 10.11 22.48 3.02
CA THR A 404 10.69 21.47 3.92
C THR A 404 10.76 20.07 3.31
N ARG A 405 10.15 19.87 2.13
CA ARG A 405 10.18 18.62 1.37
C ARG A 405 10.66 18.84 -0.07
N CYS A 406 11.21 17.79 -0.66
CA CYS A 406 11.62 17.80 -2.04
C CYS A 406 10.42 17.99 -2.97
N ALA A 407 10.33 19.12 -3.65
CA ALA A 407 9.27 19.41 -4.60
C ALA A 407 9.19 18.40 -5.76
N ARG A 408 10.32 17.75 -6.10
CA ARG A 408 10.42 16.74 -7.16
C ARG A 408 9.85 15.39 -6.76
N CYS A 409 10.30 14.82 -5.63
CA CYS A 409 10.02 13.42 -5.28
C CYS A 409 9.39 13.22 -3.89
N ASN A 410 8.94 14.28 -3.22
CA ASN A 410 8.36 14.23 -1.87
C ASN A 410 9.32 13.79 -0.74
N GLY A 411 10.58 13.45 -1.05
CA GLY A 411 11.58 13.05 -0.07
C GLY A 411 12.00 14.17 0.90
N GLU A 412 12.57 13.77 2.03
CA GLU A 412 13.13 14.69 3.03
C GLU A 412 14.50 15.23 2.57
N PHE A 413 14.85 16.42 3.03
CA PHE A 413 16.19 16.97 2.86
C PHE A 413 17.12 16.48 3.95
N ILE A 414 18.41 16.40 3.64
CA ILE A 414 19.45 16.34 4.67
C ILE A 414 19.27 17.57 5.59
N PRO A 415 19.22 17.39 6.93
CA PRO A 415 18.79 18.45 7.85
C PRO A 415 19.63 19.74 7.79
N ASP A 416 20.94 19.59 7.57
CA ASP A 416 21.87 20.70 7.49
C ASP A 416 22.23 20.96 6.01
N PRO A 417 22.31 22.24 5.61
CA PRO A 417 22.76 22.58 4.27
C PRO A 417 24.18 22.04 4.04
N VAL A 418 24.39 21.55 2.82
CA VAL A 418 25.63 20.94 2.36
C VAL A 418 26.43 22.02 1.61
N PRO A 419 27.70 22.27 1.98
CA PRO A 419 28.59 23.14 1.22
C PRO A 419 28.84 22.62 -0.19
N ALA A 420 29.19 23.51 -1.12
CA ALA A 420 29.46 23.17 -2.53
C ALA A 420 30.47 22.02 -2.69
N GLU A 421 31.49 21.98 -1.83
CA GLU A 421 32.59 21.02 -1.88
C GLU A 421 32.19 19.60 -1.45
N LEU A 422 31.07 19.48 -0.73
CA LEU A 422 30.55 18.22 -0.19
C LEU A 422 29.32 17.71 -0.97
N LEU A 423 28.98 18.37 -2.08
CA LEU A 423 27.88 17.92 -2.93
C LEU A 423 28.16 16.53 -3.53
N PRO A 424 27.11 15.73 -3.78
CA PRO A 424 27.26 14.43 -4.42
C PRO A 424 27.96 14.55 -5.78
N ALA A 425 28.85 13.61 -6.10
CA ALA A 425 29.47 13.55 -7.42
C ALA A 425 28.40 13.42 -8.52
N GLY A 426 28.57 14.16 -9.62
CA GLY A 426 27.60 14.18 -10.73
C GLY A 426 26.36 15.03 -10.46
N HIS A 427 26.43 16.02 -9.55
CA HIS A 427 25.34 16.99 -9.38
C HIS A 427 25.12 17.85 -10.63
N ASP A 428 23.86 18.16 -10.97
CA ASP A 428 23.49 19.00 -12.12
C ASP A 428 23.59 20.52 -11.84
N VAL A 429 24.29 20.93 -10.77
CA VAL A 429 24.41 22.35 -10.39
C VAL A 429 25.45 23.06 -11.27
N PRO A 430 25.08 24.15 -11.99
CA PRO A 430 26.02 24.89 -12.84
C PRO A 430 27.16 25.55 -12.05
N PRO A 431 28.39 25.66 -12.59
CA PRO A 431 29.54 26.25 -11.89
C PRO A 431 29.30 27.68 -11.36
N GLY A 432 28.55 28.49 -12.12
CA GLY A 432 28.20 29.85 -11.69
C GLY A 432 27.32 29.89 -10.44
N ILE A 433 26.49 28.86 -10.22
CA ILE A 433 25.66 28.73 -9.02
C ILE A 433 26.51 28.26 -7.83
N LEU A 434 27.43 27.32 -8.05
CA LEU A 434 28.38 26.86 -7.02
C LEU A 434 29.22 28.02 -6.46
N ALA A 435 29.61 28.96 -7.32
CA ALA A 435 30.37 30.14 -6.90
C ALA A 435 29.53 31.20 -6.15
N GLN A 436 28.21 31.24 -6.39
CA GLN A 436 27.31 32.28 -5.88
C GLN A 436 26.57 31.87 -4.59
N HIS A 437 26.43 30.58 -4.33
CA HIS A 437 25.66 30.07 -3.21
C HIS A 437 26.52 29.18 -2.32
N PRO A 438 26.61 29.45 -1.00
CA PRO A 438 27.38 28.64 -0.07
C PRO A 438 26.61 27.40 0.42
N ASP A 439 25.28 27.47 0.44
CA ASP A 439 24.41 26.48 1.07
C ASP A 439 23.52 25.77 0.05
N PHE A 440 23.55 24.44 0.08
CA PHE A 440 22.72 23.59 -0.75
C PHE A 440 21.88 22.60 0.06
N TRP A 441 20.65 22.36 -0.35
CA TRP A 441 19.76 21.37 0.24
C TRP A 441 19.72 20.15 -0.67
N VAL A 442 20.12 19.00 -0.13
CA VAL A 442 20.18 17.74 -0.88
C VAL A 442 19.06 16.81 -0.42
N CYS A 443 18.26 16.35 -1.37
CA CYS A 443 17.19 15.39 -1.10
C CYS A 443 17.77 14.00 -0.79
N SER A 444 17.36 13.38 0.31
CA SER A 444 17.83 12.04 0.70
C SER A 444 17.23 10.91 -0.13
N ARG A 445 16.21 11.18 -0.96
CA ARG A 445 15.52 10.18 -1.80
C ARG A 445 16.02 10.18 -3.24
N CYS A 446 16.01 11.33 -3.90
CA CYS A 446 16.39 11.45 -5.32
C CYS A 446 17.77 12.10 -5.53
N SER A 447 18.49 12.44 -4.47
CA SER A 447 19.78 13.16 -4.52
C SER A 447 19.75 14.52 -5.23
N GLY A 448 18.56 15.04 -5.53
CA GLY A 448 18.39 16.35 -6.15
C GLY A 448 18.95 17.46 -5.25
N VAL A 449 19.66 18.40 -5.87
CA VAL A 449 20.33 19.53 -5.19
C VAL A 449 19.55 20.82 -5.42
N PHE A 450 19.26 21.55 -4.35
CA PHE A 450 18.47 22.77 -4.33
C PHE A 450 19.23 23.90 -3.62
N TRP A 451 18.96 25.16 -3.96
CA TRP A 451 19.63 26.33 -3.38
C TRP A 451 18.69 27.54 -3.37
N GLN A 452 19.02 28.57 -2.58
CA GLN A 452 18.22 29.79 -2.46
C GLN A 452 18.49 30.78 -3.61
N GLY A 453 18.09 30.41 -4.82
CA GLY A 453 18.13 31.28 -6.00
C GLY A 453 16.78 31.93 -6.34
N ASN A 454 16.68 32.52 -7.54
CA ASN A 454 15.43 33.18 -8.00
C ASN A 454 14.18 32.27 -7.96
N GLN A 455 14.33 30.97 -8.26
CA GLN A 455 13.22 30.02 -8.20
C GLN A 455 12.72 29.82 -6.76
N TYR A 456 13.65 29.77 -5.79
CA TYR A 456 13.32 29.70 -4.36
C TYR A 456 12.55 30.95 -3.93
N SER A 457 13.05 32.15 -4.27
CA SER A 457 12.41 33.41 -3.88
C SER A 457 11.00 33.52 -4.46
N ARG A 458 10.79 33.13 -5.73
CA ARG A 458 9.46 33.10 -6.36
C ARG A 458 8.52 32.10 -5.69
N ALA A 459 8.99 30.90 -5.37
CA ALA A 459 8.19 29.90 -4.68
C ALA A 459 7.81 30.36 -3.27
N MET A 460 8.75 30.92 -2.51
CA MET A 460 8.49 31.49 -1.18
C MET A 460 7.47 32.63 -1.26
N GLN A 461 7.60 33.54 -2.21
CA GLN A 461 6.65 34.63 -2.39
C GLN A 461 5.24 34.07 -2.67
N GLN A 462 5.11 33.19 -3.66
CA GLN A 462 3.83 32.58 -4.04
C GLN A 462 3.15 31.87 -2.86
N MET A 463 3.92 31.12 -2.05
CA MET A 463 3.38 30.39 -0.91
C MET A 463 3.04 31.29 0.27
N ASN A 464 3.82 32.35 0.53
CA ASN A 464 3.47 33.32 1.56
C ASN A 464 2.22 34.13 1.19
N GLU A 465 2.05 34.53 -0.08
CA GLU A 465 0.83 35.18 -0.56
C GLU A 465 -0.41 34.27 -0.36
N LEU A 466 -0.26 32.96 -0.57
CA LEU A 466 -1.31 31.98 -0.27
C LEU A 466 -1.63 31.92 1.23
N ILE A 467 -0.61 31.85 2.09
CA ILE A 467 -0.78 31.83 3.55
C ILE A 467 -1.53 33.08 4.02
N GLU A 468 -1.12 34.27 3.56
CA GLU A 468 -1.76 35.54 3.90
C GLU A 468 -3.22 35.56 3.47
N LYS A 469 -3.52 35.12 2.25
CA LYS A 469 -4.89 35.02 1.74
C LYS A 469 -5.75 34.09 2.60
N MET A 470 -5.24 32.92 2.99
CA MET A 470 -5.96 31.96 3.83
C MET A 470 -6.21 32.49 5.24
N GLN A 471 -5.25 33.21 5.82
CA GLN A 471 -5.41 33.86 7.13
C GLN A 471 -6.49 34.94 7.08
N GLN A 472 -6.54 35.74 6.03
CA GLN A 472 -7.57 36.76 5.82
C GLN A 472 -8.98 36.15 5.66
N ALA A 473 -9.09 35.04 4.93
CA ALA A 473 -10.35 34.31 4.79
C ALA A 473 -10.87 33.72 6.10
N THR A 474 -9.97 33.37 7.03
CA THR A 474 -10.34 32.84 8.36
C THR A 474 -10.80 33.95 9.32
N LEU A 475 -10.33 35.19 9.12
CA LEU A 475 -10.66 36.37 9.95
C LEU A 475 -11.95 37.08 9.55
N GLN A 476 -12.48 36.81 8.35
CA GLN A 476 -13.80 37.27 7.94
C GLN A 476 -14.81 36.13 8.12
N PRO A 477 -15.54 36.03 9.25
CA PRO A 477 -16.65 35.08 9.33
C PRO A 477 -17.66 35.46 8.24
N ALA A 478 -18.15 34.47 7.51
CA ALA A 478 -19.15 34.61 6.47
C ALA A 478 -20.27 35.56 6.94
N GLY A 479 -20.25 36.77 6.40
CA GLY A 479 -21.20 37.81 6.74
C GLY A 479 -22.53 37.54 6.05
N ARG A 480 -23.45 36.92 6.81
CA ARG A 480 -24.91 36.83 6.62
C ARG A 480 -25.45 36.03 5.43
#